data_AF-A0A139HUR8-F1
#
_entry.id   AF-A0A139HUR8-F1
#
_cell.length_a   1.000
_cell.length_b   1.000
_cell.length_c   1.000
_cell.angle_alpha   90.00
_cell.angle_beta   90.00
_cell.angle_gamma   90.00
#
_symmetry.space_group_name_H-M   'P 1'
#
loop_
_entity.id
_entity.type
_entity.pdbx_description
1 polymer ?
#
loop_
_entity_poly.entity_id
_entity_poly.type
_entity_poly.pdbx_seq_one_letter_code
_entity_poly.pdbx_strand_id
1 'polypeptide(L)'
;MTGAIMRAVVAQRADKYPDDLQRDTGIGFFVAAKKSTIQNGATRFIPGSHLWEHEREPDDDLAVHAELEKGDAFMMFASCYHGGGSNTTEDEERLLYSCFMTRGWLRQEENHYLNMGLDKVKTLPRALQDICGYTLSEPFLGWVNSNNPRVVLDPTTKGNKDMVQTES
;
A
#
# COMPACT_ATOMS: atom_id res chain seq x y z
N MET A 1 30.35 -26.57 -23.79
CA MET A 1 29.90 -25.17 -23.85
C MET A 1 28.67 -25.05 -22.97
N THR A 2 28.87 -24.64 -21.72
CA THR A 2 27.82 -24.40 -20.73
C THR A 2 27.20 -23.04 -21.02
N GLY A 3 26.00 -23.04 -21.60
CA GLY A 3 25.19 -21.84 -21.75
C GLY A 3 24.72 -21.37 -20.39
N ALA A 4 25.34 -20.33 -19.85
CA ALA A 4 24.80 -19.61 -18.71
C ALA A 4 23.47 -19.00 -19.16
N ILE A 5 22.36 -19.53 -18.64
CA ILE A 5 21.06 -18.86 -18.69
C ILE A 5 21.26 -17.58 -17.89
N MET A 6 21.48 -16.49 -18.61
CA MET A 6 21.56 -15.16 -18.05
C MET A 6 20.17 -14.88 -17.49
N ARG A 7 19.97 -15.11 -16.18
CA ARG A 7 18.74 -14.71 -15.49
C ARG A 7 18.55 -13.24 -15.80
N ALA A 8 17.56 -12.92 -16.64
CA ALA A 8 17.25 -11.56 -16.98
C ALA A 8 17.02 -10.81 -15.67
N VAL A 9 17.87 -9.83 -15.38
CA VAL A 9 17.67 -8.94 -14.24
C VAL A 9 16.36 -8.22 -14.49
N VAL A 10 15.30 -8.68 -13.81
CA VAL A 10 13.91 -8.27 -14.08
C VAL A 10 13.68 -6.78 -13.79
N ALA A 11 14.46 -6.24 -12.85
CA ALA A 11 14.52 -4.82 -12.52
C ALA A 11 15.95 -4.42 -12.21
N GLN A 12 16.49 -3.46 -12.94
CA GLN A 12 17.69 -2.75 -12.50
C GLN A 12 17.29 -1.69 -11.48
N ARG A 13 18.14 -1.47 -10.47
CA ARG A 13 17.97 -0.34 -9.57
C ARG A 13 17.93 0.93 -10.42
N ALA A 14 16.82 1.65 -10.36
CA ALA A 14 16.71 2.96 -10.95
C ALA A 14 17.09 4.02 -9.92
N ASP A 15 17.96 4.96 -10.29
CA ASP A 15 18.25 6.12 -9.44
C ASP A 15 17.10 7.14 -9.43
N LYS A 16 16.25 7.09 -10.46
CA LYS A 16 15.06 7.93 -10.60
C LYS A 16 13.89 7.11 -11.13
N TYR A 17 12.73 7.26 -10.50
CA TYR A 17 11.47 6.68 -10.99
C TYR A 17 10.98 7.45 -12.23
N PRO A 18 10.45 6.79 -13.28
CA PRO A 18 10.06 7.48 -14.52
C PRO A 18 8.99 8.57 -14.29
N ASP A 19 9.23 9.78 -14.82
CA ASP A 19 8.33 10.93 -14.62
C ASP A 19 6.98 10.77 -15.36
N ASP A 20 7.00 10.02 -16.46
CA ASP A 20 5.86 9.73 -17.32
C ASP A 20 5.04 8.53 -16.84
N LEU A 21 5.56 7.73 -15.90
CA LEU A 21 4.86 6.57 -15.36
C LEU A 21 4.01 6.96 -14.15
N GLN A 22 2.76 7.35 -14.41
CA GLN A 22 1.83 7.82 -13.36
C GLN A 22 0.83 6.76 -12.89
N ARG A 23 1.06 5.48 -13.19
CA ARG A 23 0.10 4.41 -12.89
C ARG A 23 0.19 3.84 -11.46
N ASP A 24 1.28 4.11 -10.75
CA ASP A 24 1.47 3.62 -9.39
C ASP A 24 0.68 4.49 -8.40
N THR A 25 -0.50 3.97 -8.07
CA THR A 25 -1.49 4.64 -7.23
C THR A 25 -1.54 4.09 -5.80
N GLY A 26 -0.87 2.98 -5.53
CA GLY A 26 -0.85 2.41 -4.19
C GLY A 26 0.43 1.64 -3.87
N ILE A 27 0.63 1.44 -2.57
CA ILE A 27 1.69 0.61 -2.02
C ILE A 27 1.07 -0.45 -1.12
N GLY A 28 1.57 -1.67 -1.21
CA GLY A 28 1.24 -2.77 -0.32
C GLY A 28 2.34 -2.96 0.73
N PHE A 29 1.92 -3.21 1.95
CA PHE A 29 2.79 -3.46 3.10
C PHE A 29 2.35 -4.74 3.80
N PHE A 30 3.24 -5.72 3.93
CA PHE A 30 2.96 -6.98 4.62
C PHE A 30 3.92 -7.15 5.79
N VAL A 31 3.39 -7.25 7.01
CA VAL A 31 4.19 -7.53 8.21
C VAL A 31 3.98 -8.97 8.64
N ALA A 32 5.07 -9.69 8.84
CA ALA A 32 5.03 -11.06 9.30
C ALA A 32 4.70 -11.14 10.80
N ALA A 33 3.53 -11.69 11.13
CA ALA A 33 3.19 -12.08 12.50
C ALA A 33 3.78 -13.45 12.87
N LYS A 34 3.92 -14.31 11.85
CA LYS A 34 4.60 -15.60 11.87
C LYS A 34 5.62 -15.66 10.73
N LYS A 35 6.57 -16.59 10.83
CA LYS A 35 7.55 -16.86 9.79
C LYS A 35 6.83 -17.21 8.47
N SER A 36 7.30 -16.60 7.39
CA SER A 36 6.83 -16.81 6.02
C SER A 36 7.97 -17.42 5.22
N THR A 37 7.76 -18.63 4.70
CA THR A 37 8.72 -19.38 3.89
C THR A 37 8.11 -19.72 2.54
N ILE A 38 8.90 -20.10 1.55
CA ILE A 38 8.36 -20.56 0.26
C ILE A 38 7.36 -21.71 0.48
N GLN A 39 7.68 -22.67 1.34
CA GLN A 39 6.87 -23.87 1.59
C GLN A 39 5.55 -23.57 2.29
N ASN A 40 5.53 -22.60 3.20
CA ASN A 40 4.27 -22.19 3.87
C ASN A 40 3.54 -21.06 3.13
N GLY A 41 4.01 -20.73 1.92
CA GLY A 41 3.30 -19.90 0.96
C GLY A 41 3.72 -18.42 0.97
N ALA A 42 4.99 -18.10 1.17
CA ALA A 42 5.48 -16.72 1.11
C ALA A 42 4.92 -15.94 -0.09
N THR A 43 4.65 -14.65 0.11
CA THR A 43 4.17 -13.77 -0.95
C THR A 43 5.13 -13.85 -2.14
N ARG A 44 4.63 -14.25 -3.30
CA ARG A 44 5.37 -14.25 -4.55
C ARG A 44 5.11 -12.93 -5.28
N PHE A 45 6.14 -12.33 -5.84
CA PHE A 45 6.01 -11.11 -6.62
C PHE A 45 7.09 -11.03 -7.71
N ILE A 46 6.84 -10.24 -8.75
CA ILE A 46 7.81 -10.02 -9.82
C ILE A 46 8.41 -8.61 -9.68
N PRO A 47 9.67 -8.47 -9.25
CA PRO A 47 10.32 -7.17 -9.11
C PRO A 47 10.36 -6.43 -10.45
N GLY A 48 10.00 -5.14 -10.46
CA GLY A 48 10.00 -4.31 -11.68
C GLY A 48 8.80 -4.49 -12.61
N SER A 49 7.90 -5.43 -12.34
CA SER A 49 6.69 -5.62 -13.16
C SER A 49 5.77 -4.40 -13.20
N HIS A 50 5.81 -3.54 -12.16
CA HIS A 50 5.19 -2.22 -12.16
C HIS A 50 5.70 -1.26 -13.26
N LEU A 51 6.73 -1.62 -14.03
CA LEU A 51 7.21 -0.87 -15.21
C LEU A 51 6.78 -1.48 -16.56
N TRP A 52 6.16 -2.65 -16.57
CA TRP A 52 5.82 -3.36 -17.82
C TRP A 52 4.55 -2.85 -18.49
N GLU A 53 4.38 -3.10 -19.78
CA GLU A 53 3.11 -2.84 -20.48
C GLU A 53 1.95 -3.63 -19.83
N HIS A 54 0.73 -3.12 -19.93
CA HIS A 54 -0.42 -3.63 -19.17
C HIS A 54 -0.86 -5.03 -19.62
N GLU A 55 -0.67 -5.33 -20.91
CA GLU A 55 -1.08 -6.56 -21.57
C GLU A 55 -0.05 -7.69 -21.40
N ARG A 56 1.10 -7.41 -20.80
CA ARG A 56 2.14 -8.42 -20.61
C ARG A 56 1.74 -9.41 -19.52
N GLU A 57 1.54 -10.66 -19.90
CA GLU A 57 1.27 -11.74 -18.95
C GLU A 57 2.44 -11.95 -17.96
N PRO A 58 2.17 -12.31 -16.70
CA PRO A 58 3.20 -12.62 -15.73
C PRO A 58 3.94 -13.90 -16.11
N ASP A 59 5.23 -13.91 -15.86
CA ASP A 59 6.09 -15.09 -16.01
C ASP A 59 6.53 -15.58 -14.64
N ASP A 60 6.16 -16.82 -14.33
CA ASP A 60 6.43 -17.45 -13.04
C ASP A 60 7.93 -17.63 -12.77
N ASP A 61 8.77 -17.74 -13.82
CA ASP A 61 10.24 -17.85 -13.69
C ASP A 61 10.88 -16.52 -13.23
N LEU A 62 10.15 -15.42 -13.36
CA LEU A 62 10.58 -14.08 -12.93
C LEU A 62 10.10 -13.75 -11.50
N ALA A 63 9.24 -14.59 -10.92
CA ALA A 63 8.74 -14.38 -9.57
C ALA A 63 9.80 -14.73 -8.52
N VAL A 64 9.87 -13.89 -7.48
CA VAL A 64 10.64 -14.14 -6.26
C VAL A 64 9.69 -14.22 -5.08
N HIS A 65 10.11 -14.90 -4.01
CA HIS A 65 9.31 -15.07 -2.80
C HIS A 65 9.86 -14.18 -1.68
N ALA A 66 8.98 -13.40 -1.06
CA ALA A 66 9.28 -12.61 0.12
C ALA A 66 9.21 -13.51 1.37
N GLU A 67 10.29 -14.27 1.61
CA GLU A 67 10.46 -14.97 2.89
C GLU A 67 10.76 -13.94 4.00
N LEU A 68 10.11 -14.10 5.14
CA LEU A 68 10.09 -13.12 6.22
C LEU A 68 10.16 -13.84 7.57
N GLU A 69 10.96 -13.34 8.50
CA GLU A 69 10.86 -13.72 9.90
C GLU A 69 9.79 -12.87 10.61
N LYS A 70 9.37 -13.29 11.81
CA LYS A 70 8.39 -12.53 12.59
C LYS A 70 8.92 -11.11 12.88
N GLY A 71 8.13 -10.10 12.49
CA GLY A 71 8.46 -8.68 12.64
C GLY A 71 9.07 -8.06 11.38
N ASP A 72 9.53 -8.86 10.42
CA ASP A 72 9.97 -8.34 9.13
C ASP A 72 8.77 -7.81 8.33
N ALA A 73 9.07 -6.89 7.41
CA ALA A 73 8.08 -6.30 6.52
C ALA A 73 8.51 -6.36 5.06
N PHE A 74 7.56 -6.66 4.19
CA PHE A 74 7.69 -6.60 2.75
C PHE A 74 6.87 -5.43 2.18
N MET A 75 7.52 -4.63 1.34
CA MET A 75 6.93 -3.47 0.67
C MET A 75 7.01 -3.60 -0.85
N MET A 76 5.94 -3.23 -1.53
CA MET A 76 5.91 -3.14 -2.99
C MET A 76 4.93 -2.08 -3.47
N PHE A 77 5.11 -1.61 -4.70
CA PHE A 77 4.02 -0.96 -5.42
C PHE A 77 2.90 -1.97 -5.67
N ALA A 78 1.65 -1.53 -5.48
CA ALA A 78 0.47 -2.39 -5.65
C ALA A 78 0.26 -2.84 -7.11
N SER A 79 0.92 -2.17 -8.06
CA SER A 79 0.93 -2.45 -9.49
C SER A 79 1.92 -3.56 -9.91
N CYS A 80 2.78 -4.04 -9.00
CA CYS A 80 3.58 -5.22 -9.28
C CYS A 80 2.68 -6.46 -9.41
N TYR A 81 3.00 -7.37 -10.33
CA TYR A 81 2.45 -8.72 -10.30
C TYR A 81 2.86 -9.41 -8.99
N HIS A 82 1.87 -9.90 -8.26
CA HIS A 82 2.07 -10.58 -6.98
C HIS A 82 0.90 -11.53 -6.67
N GLY A 83 1.14 -12.42 -5.72
CA GLY A 83 0.12 -13.33 -5.20
C GLY A 83 0.61 -14.03 -3.93
N GLY A 84 -0.30 -14.68 -3.22
CA GLY A 84 0.09 -15.59 -2.13
C GLY A 84 0.71 -16.87 -2.71
N GLY A 85 1.80 -17.35 -2.11
CA GLY A 85 2.31 -18.68 -2.40
C GLY A 85 1.35 -19.77 -1.88
N SER A 86 1.46 -20.96 -2.47
CA SER A 86 0.73 -22.14 -1.97
C SER A 86 1.37 -22.62 -0.67
N ASN A 87 0.55 -22.83 0.37
CA ASN A 87 1.01 -23.49 1.58
C ASN A 87 0.95 -25.00 1.39
N THR A 88 2.10 -25.66 1.32
CA THR A 88 2.23 -27.11 1.13
C THR A 88 2.67 -27.85 2.39
N THR A 89 2.75 -27.15 3.53
CA THR A 89 3.08 -27.75 4.83
C THR A 89 1.85 -28.41 5.44
N GLU A 90 2.04 -29.37 6.34
CA GLU A 90 0.95 -30.07 7.01
C GLU A 90 0.49 -29.35 8.30
N ASP A 91 1.41 -28.66 8.98
CA ASP A 91 1.24 -28.15 10.34
C ASP A 91 1.65 -26.67 10.54
N GLU A 92 2.00 -25.95 9.47
CA GLU A 92 2.28 -24.52 9.54
C GLU A 92 1.15 -23.65 8.98
N GLU A 93 0.98 -22.47 9.58
CA GLU A 93 0.14 -21.40 9.03
C GLU A 93 0.94 -20.12 8.79
N ARG A 94 0.62 -19.43 7.70
CA ARG A 94 1.22 -18.14 7.32
C ARG A 94 0.30 -17.00 7.73
N LEU A 95 0.68 -16.24 8.74
CA LEU A 95 -0.06 -15.06 9.20
C LEU A 95 0.71 -13.78 8.90
N LEU A 96 0.13 -12.95 8.02
CA LEU A 96 0.63 -11.62 7.66
C LEU A 96 -0.43 -10.57 7.97
N TYR A 97 0.00 -9.40 8.45
CA TYR A 97 -0.82 -8.20 8.46
C TYR A 97 -0.59 -7.44 7.16
N SER A 98 -1.62 -7.34 6.32
CA SER A 98 -1.57 -6.61 5.06
C SER A 98 -2.22 -5.24 5.21
N CYS A 99 -1.48 -4.19 4.89
CA CYS A 99 -1.98 -2.82 4.82
C CYS A 99 -1.69 -2.26 3.42
N PHE A 100 -2.70 -1.72 2.77
CA PHE A 100 -2.54 -1.02 1.50
C PHE A 100 -2.80 0.47 1.69
N MET A 101 -1.92 1.28 1.12
CA MET A 101 -2.12 2.73 1.02
C MET A 101 -2.39 3.09 -0.43
N THR A 102 -3.26 4.07 -0.64
CA THR A 102 -3.60 4.60 -1.96
C THR A 102 -3.42 6.10 -1.98
N ARG A 103 -3.42 6.71 -3.18
CA ARG A 103 -3.42 8.18 -3.30
C ARG A 103 -4.64 8.77 -2.59
N GLY A 104 -4.49 9.96 -1.99
CA GLY A 104 -5.58 10.59 -1.23
C GLY A 104 -6.85 10.90 -2.04
N TRP A 105 -6.75 10.94 -3.37
CA TRP A 105 -7.88 11.13 -4.28
C TRP A 105 -8.58 9.82 -4.67
N LEU A 106 -8.08 8.67 -4.22
CA LEU A 106 -8.70 7.36 -4.40
C LEU A 106 -9.45 6.95 -3.14
N ARG A 107 -10.53 6.18 -3.34
CA ARG A 107 -11.35 5.66 -2.24
C ARG A 107 -10.62 4.52 -1.52
N GLN A 108 -10.68 4.52 -0.19
CA GLN A 108 -10.21 3.41 0.64
C GLN A 108 -11.07 2.16 0.42
N GLU A 109 -10.45 0.97 0.51
CA GLU A 109 -11.19 -0.30 0.44
C GLU A 109 -12.08 -0.47 1.69
N GLU A 110 -11.52 -0.24 2.87
CA GLU A 110 -12.26 -0.15 4.13
C GLU A 110 -12.41 1.32 4.55
N ASN A 111 -13.66 1.76 4.77
CA ASN A 111 -13.94 3.13 5.23
C ASN A 111 -13.76 3.23 6.76
N HIS A 112 -12.52 3.38 7.22
CA HIS A 112 -12.22 3.45 8.66
C HIS A 112 -12.95 4.57 9.39
N TYR A 113 -13.20 5.70 8.73
CA TYR A 113 -13.99 6.81 9.28
C TYR A 113 -15.47 6.49 9.54
N LEU A 114 -16.01 5.39 9.00
CA LEU A 114 -17.34 4.86 9.33
C LEU A 114 -17.29 3.67 10.28
N ASN A 115 -16.25 2.84 10.18
CA ASN A 115 -16.09 1.65 11.00
C ASN A 115 -15.65 1.99 12.45
N MET A 116 -14.80 3.00 12.61
CA MET A 116 -14.28 3.42 13.91
C MET A 116 -15.12 4.55 14.51
N GLY A 117 -15.62 4.34 15.74
CA GLY A 117 -16.30 5.40 16.49
C GLY A 117 -15.39 6.61 16.74
N LEU A 118 -15.96 7.81 16.69
CA LEU A 118 -15.22 9.09 16.82
C LEU A 118 -14.38 9.16 18.10
N ASP A 119 -14.92 8.68 19.22
CA ASP A 119 -14.20 8.68 20.50
C ASP A 119 -12.91 7.87 20.43
N LYS A 120 -12.92 6.74 19.69
CA LYS A 120 -11.72 5.94 19.47
C LYS A 120 -10.73 6.69 18.58
N VAL A 121 -11.17 7.25 17.47
CA VAL A 121 -10.31 7.97 16.53
C VAL A 121 -9.60 9.14 17.21
N LYS A 122 -10.31 9.89 18.07
CA LYS A 122 -9.73 11.00 18.85
C LYS A 122 -8.55 10.58 19.74
N THR A 123 -8.51 9.34 20.21
CA THR A 123 -7.39 8.82 21.02
C THR A 123 -6.16 8.42 20.20
N LEU A 124 -6.29 8.29 18.88
CA LEU A 124 -5.19 7.88 18.02
C LEU A 124 -4.18 9.02 17.82
N PRO A 125 -2.89 8.71 17.63
CA PRO A 125 -1.93 9.67 17.11
C PRO A 125 -2.40 10.32 15.81
N ARG A 126 -1.99 11.58 15.59
CA ARG A 126 -2.42 12.38 14.43
C ARG A 126 -2.28 11.65 13.10
N ALA A 127 -1.12 11.03 12.85
CA ALA A 127 -0.86 10.34 11.59
C ALA A 127 -1.84 9.18 11.33
N LEU A 128 -2.30 8.48 12.38
CA LEU A 128 -3.29 7.42 12.24
C LEU A 128 -4.69 7.97 11.98
N GLN A 129 -5.04 9.12 12.55
CA GLN A 129 -6.29 9.82 12.22
C GLN A 129 -6.34 10.18 10.74
N ASP A 130 -5.21 10.67 10.20
CA ASP A 130 -5.08 11.02 8.79
C ASP A 130 -5.22 9.76 7.90
N ILE A 131 -4.57 8.63 8.25
CA ILE A 131 -4.73 7.33 7.56
C ILE A 131 -6.18 6.84 7.61
N CYS A 132 -6.89 7.01 8.74
CA CYS A 132 -8.30 6.66 8.86
C CYS A 132 -9.23 7.53 7.99
N GLY A 133 -8.71 8.53 7.27
CA GLY A 133 -9.45 9.38 6.33
C GLY A 133 -9.83 10.75 6.88
N TYR A 134 -9.35 11.16 8.05
CA TYR A 134 -9.60 12.50 8.62
C TYR A 134 -8.58 13.54 8.14
N THR A 135 -8.26 13.51 6.85
CA THR A 135 -7.37 14.46 6.18
C THR A 135 -7.90 14.84 4.80
N LEU A 136 -7.45 15.98 4.29
CA LEU A 136 -7.66 16.37 2.90
C LEU A 136 -6.67 15.64 2.00
N SER A 137 -7.10 15.43 0.76
CA SER A 137 -6.20 15.21 -0.36
C SER A 137 -6.08 16.54 -1.10
N GLU A 138 -4.95 17.22 -1.02
CA GLU A 138 -4.79 18.49 -1.72
C GLU A 138 -4.66 18.26 -3.25
N PRO A 139 -5.15 19.19 -4.10
CA PRO A 139 -5.88 20.41 -3.74
C PRO A 139 -7.40 20.21 -3.61
N PHE A 140 -7.94 19.01 -3.85
CA PHE A 140 -9.38 18.74 -3.78
C PHE A 140 -9.61 17.31 -3.31
N LEU A 141 -10.70 17.10 -2.55
CA LEU A 141 -11.25 15.83 -2.01
C LEU A 141 -11.05 15.63 -0.49
N GLY A 142 -11.99 14.88 0.11
CA GLY A 142 -11.99 14.56 1.54
C GLY A 142 -12.72 15.57 2.43
N TRP A 143 -13.44 16.54 1.87
CA TRP A 143 -14.14 17.57 2.65
C TRP A 143 -15.32 17.02 3.46
N VAL A 144 -15.57 17.65 4.61
CA VAL A 144 -16.81 17.50 5.38
C VAL A 144 -17.43 18.89 5.55
N ASN A 145 -18.65 19.08 5.05
CA ASN A 145 -19.34 20.38 5.03
C ASN A 145 -18.46 21.50 4.44
N SER A 146 -17.79 21.22 3.31
CA SER A 146 -16.84 22.14 2.64
C SER A 146 -15.65 22.58 3.50
N ASN A 147 -15.39 21.88 4.61
CA ASN A 147 -14.32 22.16 5.54
C ASN A 147 -13.32 20.98 5.61
N ASN A 148 -12.19 21.20 6.28
CA ASN A 148 -11.25 20.13 6.60
C ASN A 148 -11.96 19.06 7.46
N PRO A 149 -11.94 17.76 7.09
CA PRO A 149 -12.65 16.70 7.82
C PRO A 149 -12.23 16.60 9.29
N ARG A 150 -11.03 17.08 9.61
CA ARG A 150 -10.51 17.09 10.98
C ARG A 150 -11.33 17.94 11.95
N VAL A 151 -12.13 18.90 11.49
CA VAL A 151 -13.04 19.67 12.37
C VAL A 151 -13.99 18.77 13.17
N VAL A 152 -14.27 17.56 12.69
CA VAL A 152 -15.06 16.53 13.38
C VAL A 152 -14.33 15.97 14.61
N LEU A 153 -13.00 15.91 14.57
CA LEU A 153 -12.17 15.42 15.67
C LEU A 153 -11.76 16.54 16.63
N ASP A 154 -11.44 17.70 16.09
CA ASP A 154 -10.96 18.87 16.83
C ASP A 154 -11.60 20.14 16.25
N PRO A 155 -12.65 20.69 16.92
CA PRO A 155 -13.36 21.88 16.48
C PRO A 155 -12.50 23.15 16.38
N THR A 156 -11.29 23.15 16.98
CA THR A 156 -10.36 24.29 16.86
C THR A 156 -9.56 24.28 15.56
N THR A 157 -9.68 23.21 14.76
CA THR A 157 -9.04 23.11 13.45
C THR A 157 -9.52 24.21 12.52
N LYS A 158 -8.61 25.06 12.05
CA LYS A 158 -8.92 26.16 11.15
C LYS A 158 -9.02 25.68 9.71
N GLY A 159 -10.23 25.76 9.16
CA GLY A 159 -10.54 25.95 7.74
C GLY A 159 -10.04 24.90 6.74
N ASN A 160 -10.70 24.88 5.60
CA ASN A 160 -10.22 24.17 4.42
C ASN A 160 -9.26 25.09 3.67
N LYS A 161 -8.02 24.66 3.42
CA LYS A 161 -7.03 25.46 2.67
C LYS A 161 -7.27 25.45 1.16
N ASP A 162 -8.00 24.45 0.67
CA ASP A 162 -8.34 24.30 -0.75
C ASP A 162 -9.40 25.31 -1.19
N MET A 163 -10.19 25.80 -0.23
CA MET A 163 -11.21 26.80 -0.44
C MET A 163 -10.71 28.11 0.14
N VAL A 164 -10.70 29.19 -0.65
CA VAL A 164 -10.48 30.53 -0.09
C VAL A 164 -11.67 30.83 0.83
N GLN A 165 -11.54 30.52 2.12
CA GLN A 165 -12.50 30.93 3.13
C GLN A 165 -12.23 32.42 3.39
N THR A 166 -12.80 33.29 2.54
CA THR A 166 -12.92 34.71 2.90
C THR A 166 -13.82 34.75 4.12
N GLU A 167 -13.28 35.13 5.28
CA GLU A 167 -14.05 35.34 6.50
C GLU A 167 -15.22 36.30 6.19
N SER A 168 -16.44 35.84 6.48
CA SER A 168 -17.67 36.64 6.40
C SER A 168 -18.15 36.99 7.80
#